data_AF-A0A417HCS4-F1
#
_entry.id   AF-A0A417HCS4-F1
#
_cell.length_a   1.000
_cell.length_b   1.000
_cell.length_c   1.000
_cell.angle_alpha   90.00
_cell.angle_beta   90.00
_cell.angle_gamma   90.00
#
_symmetry.space_group_name_H-M   'P 1'
#
loop_
_entity.id
_entity.type
_entity.pdbx_description
1 polymer ?
#
loop_
_entity_poly.entity_id
_entity_poly.type
_entity_poly.pdbx_seq_one_letter_code
_entity_poly.pdbx_strand_id
1 'polypeptide(L)'
;MTLTEKTAYLKGLIEGLNLKKDSDEGKLFNAIIDTLDDLAMTVSDMDEELDVINEELDAVGEELTDLEEDIYADEDELEDEEDDDDIYSVVCPTCGEEIYLDESLLDQGGIKCPACGEELEFDFGEDECDCGDCGCDCEHEEEK
;
A
#
# COMPACT_ATOMS: atom_id res chain seq x y z
N MET A 1 -21.53 13.27 -29.07
CA MET A 1 -22.76 13.60 -28.33
C MET A 1 -22.43 13.75 -26.87
N THR A 2 -21.93 14.94 -26.53
CA THR A 2 -21.82 15.43 -25.14
C THR A 2 -23.22 15.53 -24.51
N LEU A 3 -23.30 15.71 -23.20
CA LEU A 3 -24.58 15.93 -22.52
C LEU A 3 -25.27 17.20 -23.03
N THR A 4 -24.50 18.27 -23.26
CA THR A 4 -24.97 19.53 -23.85
C THR A 4 -25.53 19.35 -25.27
N GLU A 5 -24.92 18.50 -26.10
CA GLU A 5 -25.47 18.17 -27.43
C GLU A 5 -26.80 17.39 -27.32
N LYS A 6 -26.92 16.51 -26.31
CA LYS A 6 -28.14 15.73 -26.06
C LYS A 6 -29.28 16.61 -25.52
N THR A 7 -29.02 17.54 -24.61
CA THR A 7 -30.04 18.48 -24.11
C THR A 7 -30.51 19.44 -25.19
N ALA A 8 -29.59 19.96 -26.01
CA ALA A 8 -29.94 20.77 -27.17
C ALA A 8 -30.84 20.01 -28.16
N TYR A 9 -30.55 18.73 -28.41
CA TYR A 9 -31.39 17.88 -29.25
C TYR A 9 -32.79 17.68 -28.67
N LEU A 10 -32.91 17.41 -27.36
CA LEU A 10 -34.21 17.30 -26.68
C LEU A 10 -35.00 18.61 -26.75
N LYS A 11 -34.33 19.75 -26.59
CA LYS A 11 -34.96 21.08 -26.68
C LYS A 11 -35.57 21.28 -28.07
N GLY A 12 -34.84 20.94 -29.14
CA GLY A 12 -35.33 20.98 -30.51
C GLY A 12 -36.50 20.02 -30.78
N LEU A 13 -36.48 18.82 -30.19
CA LEU A 13 -37.60 17.86 -30.31
C LEU A 13 -38.89 18.42 -29.68
N ILE A 14 -38.81 19.06 -28.52
CA ILE A 14 -39.97 19.65 -27.85
C ILE A 14 -40.55 20.82 -28.64
N GLU A 15 -39.70 21.64 -29.26
CA GLU A 15 -40.16 22.71 -30.14
C GLU A 15 -40.87 22.17 -31.39
N GLY A 16 -40.44 21.01 -31.91
CA GLY A 16 -41.08 20.34 -33.05
C GLY A 16 -42.38 19.61 -32.72
N LEU A 17 -42.63 19.29 -31.44
CA LEU A 17 -43.78 18.50 -31.00
C LEU A 17 -45.11 19.29 -30.95
N ASN A 18 -45.12 20.57 -31.33
CA ASN A 18 -46.32 21.45 -31.26
C ASN A 18 -47.00 21.43 -29.87
N LEU A 19 -46.23 21.18 -28.81
CA LEU A 19 -46.72 21.27 -27.44
C LEU A 19 -47.09 22.72 -27.15
N LYS A 20 -48.29 22.93 -26.59
CA LYS A 20 -48.65 24.24 -26.07
C LYS A 20 -47.71 24.54 -24.90
N LYS A 21 -46.78 25.48 -25.08
CA LYS A 21 -45.82 25.88 -24.04
C LYS A 21 -46.51 26.27 -22.72
N ASP A 22 -47.75 26.77 -22.81
CA ASP A 22 -48.53 27.20 -21.65
C ASP A 22 -49.38 26.09 -20.99
N SER A 23 -49.43 24.88 -21.57
CA SER A 23 -50.09 23.74 -20.91
C SER A 23 -49.28 23.27 -19.71
N ASP A 24 -49.93 22.55 -18.79
CA ASP A 24 -49.26 22.04 -17.59
C ASP A 24 -48.12 21.07 -17.96
N GLU A 25 -48.32 20.25 -19.01
CA GLU A 25 -47.30 19.37 -19.56
C GLU A 25 -46.18 20.15 -20.25
N GLY A 26 -46.52 21.19 -21.02
CA GLY A 26 -45.53 22.05 -21.68
C GLY A 26 -44.60 22.73 -20.68
N LYS A 27 -45.14 23.24 -19.58
CA LYS A 27 -44.36 23.84 -18.49
C LYS A 27 -43.46 22.80 -17.80
N LEU A 28 -44.01 21.62 -17.50
CA LEU A 28 -43.24 20.54 -16.89
C LEU A 28 -42.06 20.12 -17.76
N PHE A 29 -42.29 19.90 -19.06
CA PHE A 29 -41.23 19.49 -19.97
C PHE A 29 -40.15 20.55 -20.15
N ASN A 30 -40.50 21.84 -20.25
CA ASN A 30 -39.50 22.91 -20.30
C ASN A 30 -38.66 22.91 -19.02
N ALA A 31 -39.29 22.82 -17.84
CA ALA A 31 -38.55 22.76 -16.57
C ALA A 31 -37.61 21.55 -16.49
N ILE A 32 -38.03 20.38 -17.00
CA ILE A 32 -37.17 19.19 -17.08
C ILE A 32 -35.97 19.45 -18.00
N ILE A 33 -36.20 20.01 -19.20
CA ILE A 33 -35.10 20.27 -20.14
C ILE A 33 -34.14 21.32 -19.59
N ASP A 34 -34.63 22.39 -18.98
CA ASP A 34 -33.77 23.42 -18.39
C ASP A 34 -32.93 22.82 -17.25
N THR A 35 -33.52 21.96 -16.40
CA THR A 35 -32.75 21.23 -15.37
C THR A 35 -31.69 20.31 -15.97
N LEU A 36 -32.01 19.62 -17.07
CA LEU A 36 -31.04 18.77 -17.76
C LEU A 36 -29.91 19.60 -18.39
N ASP A 37 -30.21 20.80 -18.89
CA ASP A 37 -29.23 21.72 -19.47
C ASP A 37 -28.26 22.23 -18.40
N ASP A 38 -28.78 22.62 -17.23
CA ASP A 38 -27.97 23.00 -16.08
C ASP A 38 -27.07 21.84 -15.61
N LEU A 39 -27.60 20.61 -15.57
CA LEU A 39 -26.83 19.41 -15.27
C LEU A 39 -25.75 19.15 -16.32
N ALA A 40 -26.06 19.36 -17.60
CA ALA A 40 -25.11 19.16 -18.68
C ALA A 40 -23.94 20.15 -18.59
N MET A 41 -24.22 21.42 -18.29
CA MET A 41 -23.18 22.44 -18.06
C MET A 41 -22.34 22.11 -16.83
N THR A 42 -22.99 21.80 -15.70
CA THR A 42 -22.29 21.46 -14.46
C THR A 42 -21.35 20.26 -14.64
N VAL A 43 -21.78 19.22 -15.37
CA VAL A 43 -20.92 18.06 -15.65
C VAL A 43 -19.76 18.43 -16.55
N SER A 44 -19.96 19.30 -17.55
CA SER A 44 -18.85 19.79 -18.38
C SER A 44 -17.84 20.60 -17.57
N ASP A 45 -18.29 21.47 -16.68
CA ASP A 45 -17.42 22.22 -15.78
C ASP A 45 -16.64 21.27 -14.83
N MET A 46 -17.31 20.23 -14.32
CA MET A 46 -16.65 19.20 -13.50
C MET A 46 -15.59 18.40 -14.26
N ASP A 47 -15.83 18.07 -15.52
CA ASP A 47 -14.84 17.37 -16.36
C ASP A 47 -13.58 18.24 -16.53
N GLU A 48 -13.75 19.55 -16.74
CA GLU A 48 -12.62 20.51 -16.82
C GLU A 48 -11.85 20.61 -15.50
N GLU A 49 -12.55 20.67 -14.36
CA GLU A 49 -11.89 20.68 -13.04
C GLU A 49 -11.15 19.36 -12.76
N LEU A 50 -11.67 18.22 -13.19
CA LEU A 50 -11.00 16.93 -13.04
C LEU A 50 -9.72 16.84 -13.86
N ASP A 51 -9.70 17.40 -15.07
CA ASP A 51 -8.49 17.47 -15.88
C ASP A 51 -7.39 18.25 -15.14
N VAL A 52 -7.73 19.39 -14.53
CA VAL A 52 -6.79 20.18 -13.71
C VAL A 52 -6.30 19.38 -12.50
N ILE A 53 -7.20 18.68 -11.79
CA ILE A 53 -6.81 17.86 -10.63
C ILE A 53 -5.84 16.74 -11.03
N ASN A 54 -6.03 16.12 -12.19
CA ASN A 54 -5.10 15.09 -12.67
C ASN A 54 -3.72 15.67 -12.96
N GLU A 55 -3.63 16.84 -13.58
CA GLU A 55 -2.35 17.53 -13.81
C GLU A 55 -1.62 17.84 -12.50
N GLU A 56 -2.34 18.31 -11.48
CA GLU A 56 -1.76 18.59 -10.16
C GLU A 56 -1.35 17.29 -9.43
N LEU A 57 -2.11 16.20 -9.61
CA LEU A 57 -1.77 14.91 -9.02
C LEU A 57 -0.50 14.33 -9.65
N ASP A 58 -0.35 14.46 -10.96
CA ASP A 58 0.87 14.06 -11.67
C ASP A 58 2.07 14.87 -11.16
N ALA A 59 1.93 16.19 -10.99
CA ALA A 59 2.98 17.04 -10.44
C ALA A 59 3.39 16.62 -9.01
N VAL A 60 2.43 16.30 -8.14
CA VAL A 60 2.72 15.77 -6.80
C VAL A 60 3.41 14.40 -6.88
N GLY A 61 3.03 13.56 -7.83
CA GLY A 61 3.68 12.27 -8.07
C GLY A 61 5.14 12.42 -8.49
N GLU A 62 5.44 13.38 -9.35
CA GLU A 62 6.81 13.72 -9.75
C GLU A 62 7.63 14.22 -8.55
N GLU A 63 7.10 15.16 -7.76
CA GLU A 63 7.79 15.67 -6.56
C GLU A 63 8.08 14.58 -5.52
N LEU A 64 7.17 13.61 -5.35
CA LEU A 64 7.40 12.47 -4.46
C LEU A 64 8.47 11.53 -4.99
N THR A 65 8.55 11.35 -6.30
CA THR A 65 9.60 10.54 -6.93
C THR A 65 10.96 11.21 -6.74
N ASP A 66 11.05 12.52 -6.96
CA ASP A 66 12.28 13.30 -6.71
C ASP A 66 12.70 13.20 -5.24
N LEU A 67 11.76 13.27 -4.29
CA LEU A 67 12.05 13.11 -2.87
C LEU A 67 12.51 11.69 -2.51
N GLU A 68 11.91 10.68 -3.12
CA GLU A 68 12.33 9.28 -2.97
C GLU A 68 13.77 9.13 -3.44
N GLU A 69 14.10 9.63 -4.63
CA GLU A 69 15.47 9.63 -5.14
C GLU A 69 16.43 10.38 -4.20
N ASP A 70 16.08 11.57 -3.69
CA ASP A 70 16.94 12.32 -2.76
C ASP A 70 17.18 11.59 -1.42
N ILE A 71 16.19 10.84 -0.90
CA ILE A 71 16.30 10.11 0.37
C ILE A 71 17.08 8.80 0.18
N TYR A 72 16.76 8.03 -0.86
CA TYR A 72 17.35 6.71 -1.08
C TYR A 72 18.69 6.77 -1.85
N ALA A 73 18.98 7.84 -2.61
CA ALA A 73 20.29 8.00 -3.24
C ALA A 73 21.44 8.18 -2.23
N ASP A 74 21.14 8.64 -1.00
CA ASP A 74 22.10 8.71 0.10
C ASP A 74 22.22 7.37 0.88
N GLU A 75 21.35 6.38 0.63
CA GLU A 75 21.47 5.02 1.20
C GLU A 75 22.31 4.09 0.29
N ASP A 76 22.29 4.28 -1.03
CA ASP A 76 23.15 3.52 -1.97
C ASP A 76 24.65 3.93 -1.95
N GLU A 77 25.00 5.11 -1.41
CA GLU A 77 26.41 5.47 -1.12
C GLU A 77 26.87 5.03 0.28
N LEU A 78 25.96 4.46 1.08
CA LEU A 78 26.19 3.97 2.44
C LEU A 78 26.13 2.44 2.53
N GLU A 79 25.95 1.73 1.40
CA GLU A 79 26.15 0.27 1.28
C GLU A 79 27.63 -0.10 1.01
N ASP A 80 28.55 0.53 1.75
CA ASP A 80 29.92 0.02 1.94
C ASP A 80 30.28 0.01 3.44
N GLU A 81 29.27 -0.13 4.30
CA GLU A 81 29.42 -0.72 5.62
C GLU A 81 28.56 -1.99 5.65
N GLU A 82 29.19 -3.10 5.26
CA GLU A 82 28.88 -4.44 5.76
C GLU A 82 28.87 -4.40 7.31
N ASP A 83 27.81 -3.89 7.94
CA ASP A 83 27.37 -4.38 9.24
C ASP A 83 26.27 -5.41 8.96
N ASP A 84 26.71 -6.51 8.34
CA ASP A 84 26.05 -7.81 8.33
C ASP A 84 26.14 -8.38 9.77
N ASP A 85 25.66 -7.61 10.76
CA ASP A 85 25.46 -8.11 12.12
C ASP A 85 24.30 -9.09 12.01
N ASP A 86 24.61 -10.36 11.72
CA ASP A 86 23.64 -11.45 11.71
C ASP A 86 22.85 -11.44 13.04
N ILE A 87 21.57 -11.00 12.99
CA ILE A 87 20.68 -10.97 14.15
C ILE A 87 19.93 -12.30 14.25
N TYR A 88 20.16 -13.02 15.35
CA TYR A 88 19.52 -14.28 15.66
C TYR A 88 18.38 -14.08 16.66
N SER A 89 17.25 -14.79 16.49
CA SER A 89 16.16 -14.80 17.48
C SER A 89 16.04 -16.15 18.19
N VAL A 90 15.88 -16.10 19.52
CA VAL A 90 15.66 -17.27 20.36
C VAL A 90 14.48 -17.05 21.29
N VAL A 91 13.69 -18.11 21.52
CA VAL A 91 12.56 -18.06 22.45
C VAL A 91 13.00 -18.58 23.81
N CYS A 92 12.85 -17.78 24.85
CA CYS A 92 13.17 -18.19 26.21
C CYS A 92 12.27 -19.37 26.64
N PRO A 93 12.82 -20.53 27.04
CA PRO A 93 12.02 -21.69 27.41
C PRO A 93 11.21 -21.48 28.70
N THR A 94 11.63 -20.54 29.56
CA THR A 94 11.01 -20.31 30.87
C THR A 94 9.82 -19.36 30.81
N CYS A 95 9.87 -18.33 29.96
CA CYS A 95 8.82 -17.31 29.89
C CYS A 95 8.17 -17.14 28.50
N GLY A 96 8.74 -17.74 27.45
CA GLY A 96 8.22 -17.65 26.09
C GLY A 96 8.49 -16.33 25.39
N GLU A 97 9.30 -15.45 25.98
CA GLU A 97 9.72 -14.19 25.36
C GLU A 97 10.69 -14.46 24.21
N GLU A 98 10.48 -13.81 23.08
CA GLU A 98 11.40 -13.82 21.94
C GLU A 98 12.50 -12.77 22.16
N ILE A 99 13.76 -13.21 22.09
CA ILE A 99 14.94 -12.39 22.37
C ILE A 99 15.77 -12.35 21.10
N TYR A 100 16.20 -11.15 20.71
CA TYR A 100 17.09 -10.89 19.58
C TYR A 100 18.53 -10.74 20.08
N LEU A 101 19.47 -11.39 19.40
CA LEU A 101 20.87 -11.51 19.78
C LEU A 101 21.76 -11.25 18.55
N ASP A 102 22.89 -10.59 18.77
CA ASP A 102 23.96 -10.43 17.79
C ASP A 102 25.04 -11.52 17.97
N GLU A 103 25.95 -11.66 17.00
CA GLU A 103 27.05 -12.65 17.06
C GLU A 103 27.93 -12.44 18.31
N SER A 104 28.14 -11.19 18.72
CA SER A 104 28.92 -10.83 19.92
C SER A 104 28.31 -11.35 21.23
N LEU A 105 26.98 -11.40 21.34
CA LEU A 105 26.25 -11.93 22.49
C LEU A 105 26.21 -13.47 22.48
N LEU A 106 26.20 -14.08 21.30
CA LEU A 106 26.30 -15.52 21.13
C LEU A 106 27.69 -16.04 21.54
N ASP A 107 28.75 -15.35 21.11
CA ASP A 107 30.15 -15.68 21.45
C ASP A 107 30.47 -15.62 22.95
N GLN A 108 29.68 -14.87 23.72
CA GLN A 108 29.81 -14.82 25.18
C GLN A 108 29.35 -16.13 25.87
N GLY A 109 28.72 -17.05 25.14
CA GLY A 109 28.31 -18.37 25.62
C GLY A 109 27.06 -18.37 26.50
N GLY A 110 26.44 -17.20 26.71
CA GLY A 110 25.15 -17.10 27.41
C GLY A 110 24.73 -15.69 27.80
N ILE A 111 23.40 -15.49 27.93
CA ILE A 111 22.76 -14.22 28.30
C ILE A 111 21.62 -14.45 29.31
N LYS A 112 21.33 -13.45 30.14
CA LYS A 112 20.14 -13.47 31.00
C LYS A 112 18.93 -12.99 30.22
N CYS A 113 17.85 -13.78 30.24
CA CYS A 113 16.57 -13.35 29.68
C CYS A 113 16.13 -12.02 30.31
N PRO A 114 15.84 -10.97 29.52
CA PRO A 114 15.46 -9.66 30.05
C PRO A 114 14.08 -9.67 30.73
N ALA A 115 13.21 -10.62 30.37
CA ALA A 115 11.86 -10.73 30.90
C ALA A 115 11.79 -11.47 32.25
N CYS A 116 12.54 -12.57 32.42
CA CYS A 116 12.46 -13.41 33.63
C CYS A 116 13.77 -13.55 34.42
N GLY A 117 14.91 -13.14 33.85
CA GLY A 117 16.22 -13.21 34.49
C GLY A 117 16.86 -14.61 34.50
N GLU A 118 16.27 -15.59 33.79
CA GLU A 118 16.86 -16.92 33.60
C GLU A 118 18.16 -16.83 32.78
N GLU A 119 19.19 -17.58 33.16
CA GLU A 119 20.44 -17.69 32.39
C GLU A 119 20.23 -18.64 31.21
N LEU A 120 20.37 -18.12 30.00
CA LEU A 120 20.38 -18.88 28.75
C LEU A 120 21.84 -19.14 28.38
N GLU A 121 22.25 -20.40 28.31
CA GLU A 121 23.59 -20.79 27.84
C GLU A 121 23.50 -21.28 26.40
N PHE A 122 24.43 -20.83 25.54
CA PHE A 122 24.52 -21.22 24.13
C PHE A 122 25.75 -22.11 23.96
N ASP A 123 25.54 -23.40 23.67
CA ASP A 123 26.62 -24.36 23.47
C ASP A 123 26.79 -24.64 21.97
N PHE A 124 27.84 -24.05 21.38
CA PHE A 124 28.29 -24.32 20.03
C PHE A 124 29.30 -25.48 20.06
N GLY A 125 28.82 -26.69 20.36
CA GLY A 125 29.69 -27.85 20.42
C GLY A 125 30.43 -28.08 19.10
N GLU A 126 31.77 -27.98 19.09
CA GLU A 126 32.63 -28.55 18.05
C GLU A 126 32.71 -30.09 18.20
N ASP A 127 31.58 -30.77 18.32
CA ASP A 127 31.54 -32.22 18.36
C ASP A 127 30.61 -32.73 17.27
N GLU A 128 31.17 -33.56 16.39
CA GLU A 128 30.41 -34.50 15.56
C GLU A 128 29.34 -35.16 16.44
N CYS A 129 28.08 -34.72 16.32
CA CYS A 129 26.97 -35.36 17.02
C CYS A 129 26.66 -36.72 16.37
N ASP A 130 27.50 -37.70 16.68
CA ASP A 130 27.21 -39.12 16.69
C ASP A 130 26.10 -39.38 17.73
N CYS A 131 24.90 -39.59 17.19
CA CYS A 131 23.69 -40.21 17.75
C CYS A 131 23.47 -40.30 19.29
N GLY A 132 22.24 -39.92 19.69
CA GLY A 132 21.52 -40.63 20.76
C GLY A 132 20.74 -39.72 21.70
N ASP A 133 19.43 -39.61 21.46
CA ASP A 133 18.42 -39.08 22.41
C ASP A 133 18.19 -37.55 22.43
N CYS A 134 18.07 -36.95 21.24
CA CYS A 134 17.32 -35.71 21.07
C CYS A 134 16.25 -35.96 20.01
N GLY A 135 14.98 -35.69 20.33
CA GLY A 135 13.81 -35.87 19.47
C GLY A 135 13.76 -34.89 18.30
N CYS A 136 14.83 -34.84 17.52
CA CYS A 136 14.93 -34.12 16.26
C CYS A 136 14.52 -35.06 15.12
N ASP A 137 13.39 -34.76 14.51
CA ASP A 137 12.85 -35.46 13.33
C ASP A 137 13.62 -35.00 12.08
N CYS A 138 14.89 -35.41 11.97
CA CYS A 138 15.73 -35.08 10.83
C CYS A 138 15.58 -36.16 9.75
N GLU A 139 14.63 -35.97 8.83
CA GLU A 139 14.54 -36.72 7.58
C GLU A 139 15.74 -36.37 6.68
N HIS A 140 16.85 -37.11 6.82
CA HIS A 140 17.90 -37.14 5.81
C HIS A 140 17.50 -38.15 4.72
N GLU A 141 16.89 -37.67 3.64
CA GLU A 141 16.88 -38.40 2.36
C GLU A 141 18.27 -38.29 1.71
N GLU A 142 19.12 -39.29 1.94
CA GLU A 142 20.27 -39.56 1.08
C GLU A 142 19.78 -40.25 -0.20
N GLU A 143 19.64 -39.50 -1.29
CA GLU A 143 19.60 -40.09 -2.64
C GLU A 143 20.98 -40.69 -2.98
N LYS A 144 20.98 -41.97 -3.34
CA LYS A 144 22.10 -42.67 -3.94
C LYS A 144 21.67 -43.38 -5.22
#